data_AF-A0A955ZAA5-F1
#
_entry.id   AF-A0A955ZAA5-F1
#
_cell.length_a   1.000
_cell.length_b   1.000
_cell.length_c   1.000
_cell.angle_alpha   90.00
_cell.angle_beta   90.00
_cell.angle_gamma   90.00
#
_symmetry.space_group_name_H-M   'P 1'
#
loop_
_entity.id
_entity.type
_entity.pdbx_description
1 polymer ?
#
loop_
_entity_poly.entity_id
_entity_poly.type
_entity_poly.pdbx_seq_one_letter_code
_entity_poly.pdbx_strand_id
1 'polypeptide(L)'
;MSSPRPLAVGDHVVARWQPGRYFEGAVTDRGQTEVTVAWTDGSPPSNVRMSDAYALPGSTEGLGVGDFVLAKWRTGTRWYGATITSLAPKRVAVRYTDGLEGELAHDEVLRVGEETRRDVVLTDAAATGGAVAEREPRVLLPAGWRPTPGQRVAAVWRKSTWYTGLVVSVESDGVVVAWEDGSKPSPVPHHRVAPVPDGTGASAPVGARVLLAPRSGAVWTPAKVVGATPRGCEVELEDGTRRPVPRGTCLVFASE
;
A
#
# COMPACT_ATOMS: atom_id res chain seq x y z
N MET A 1 21.88 -5.49 30.74
CA MET A 1 21.43 -5.12 29.38
C MET A 1 22.48 -4.19 28.81
N SER A 2 23.24 -4.62 27.80
CA SER A 2 24.23 -3.76 27.15
C SER A 2 23.50 -2.71 26.32
N SER A 3 23.69 -1.43 26.64
CA SER A 3 23.21 -0.34 25.78
C SER A 3 23.84 -0.49 24.39
N PRO A 4 23.10 -0.25 23.29
CA PRO A 4 23.68 -0.31 21.96
C PRO A 4 24.86 0.65 21.87
N ARG A 5 25.96 0.18 21.26
CA ARG A 5 27.16 0.97 21.04
C ARG A 5 26.78 2.27 20.30
N PRO A 6 27.28 3.45 20.72
CA PRO A 6 27.06 4.69 19.98
C PRO A 6 27.64 4.60 18.56
N LEU A 7 26.89 5.09 17.57
CA LEU A 7 27.35 5.17 16.18
C LEU A 7 28.61 6.05 16.08
N ALA A 8 29.58 5.60 15.29
CA ALA A 8 30.83 6.27 14.99
C ALA A 8 31.04 6.45 13.48
N VAL A 9 31.92 7.38 13.10
CA VAL A 9 32.34 7.54 11.70
C VAL A 9 32.97 6.23 11.21
N GLY A 10 32.55 5.78 10.03
CA GLY A 10 32.94 4.51 9.43
C GLY A 10 32.01 3.34 9.76
N ASP A 11 31.08 3.48 10.71
CA ASP A 11 30.11 2.43 10.99
C ASP A 11 29.16 2.26 9.78
N HIS A 12 28.93 1.00 9.39
CA HIS A 12 27.86 0.66 8.47
C HIS A 12 26.53 0.69 9.20
N VAL A 13 25.52 1.27 8.56
CA VAL A 13 24.21 1.50 9.18
C VAL A 13 23.07 1.20 8.25
N VAL A 14 21.91 0.92 8.84
CA VAL A 14 20.61 1.11 8.21
C VAL A 14 20.02 2.40 8.76
N ALA A 15 19.67 3.32 7.88
CA ALA A 15 19.21 4.64 8.28
C ALA A 15 17.93 5.04 7.53
N ARG A 16 17.09 5.83 8.19
CA ARG A 16 15.87 6.38 7.59
C ARG A 16 16.23 7.40 6.51
N TRP A 17 15.89 7.10 5.27
CA TRP A 17 16.05 8.04 4.15
C TRP A 17 14.81 8.92 3.98
N GLN A 18 13.63 8.35 4.19
CA GLN A 18 12.32 9.01 4.15
C GLN A 18 11.40 8.32 5.17
N PRO A 19 10.24 8.91 5.55
CA PRO A 19 9.25 8.20 6.39
C PRO A 19 8.98 6.78 5.91
N GLY A 20 9.13 5.82 6.84
CA GLY A 20 8.97 4.39 6.64
C GLY A 20 9.97 3.72 5.70
N ARG A 21 11.01 4.42 5.22
CA ARG A 21 11.96 3.86 4.26
C ARG A 21 13.39 3.88 4.78
N TYR A 22 13.94 2.68 4.94
CA TYR A 22 15.24 2.43 5.57
C TYR A 22 16.22 1.79 4.59
N PHE A 23 17.42 2.34 4.53
CA PHE A 23 18.45 1.97 3.56
C PHE A 23 19.82 1.83 4.19
N GLU A 24 20.64 0.98 3.60
CA GLU A 24 22.04 0.82 3.98
C GLU A 24 22.90 2.03 3.56
N GLY A 25 23.85 2.36 4.42
CA GLY A 25 24.86 3.38 4.17
C GLY A 25 26.03 3.29 5.14
N ALA A 26 26.91 4.28 5.09
CA ALA A 26 28.04 4.44 6.01
C ALA A 26 28.01 5.81 6.66
N VAL A 27 28.32 5.88 7.95
CA VAL A 27 28.44 7.15 8.67
C VAL A 27 29.73 7.86 8.22
N THR A 28 29.62 9.04 7.64
CA THR A 28 30.77 9.84 7.18
C THR A 28 31.07 11.03 8.08
N ASP A 29 30.09 11.48 8.86
CA ASP A 29 30.25 12.53 9.86
C ASP A 29 29.29 12.31 11.04
N ARG A 30 29.66 12.81 12.23
CA ARG A 30 28.92 12.61 13.47
C ARG A 30 28.78 13.91 14.25
N GLY A 31 27.54 14.42 14.31
CA GLY A 31 27.15 15.50 15.20
C GLY A 31 26.76 15.00 16.59
N GLN A 32 26.09 15.87 17.36
CA GLN A 32 25.58 15.51 18.69
C GLN A 32 24.28 14.70 18.65
N THR A 33 23.40 15.02 17.70
CA THR A 33 22.04 14.43 17.58
C THR A 33 21.81 13.74 16.24
N GLU A 34 22.71 13.95 15.28
CA GLU A 34 22.59 13.47 13.90
C GLU A 34 23.92 12.88 13.41
N VAL A 35 23.84 12.05 12.38
CA VAL A 35 24.96 11.51 11.61
C VAL A 35 24.75 11.83 10.13
N THR A 36 25.83 12.08 9.41
CA THR A 36 25.78 12.13 7.94
C THR A 36 25.95 10.72 7.41
N VAL A 37 24.99 10.27 6.60
CA VAL A 37 25.01 8.93 6.00
C VAL A 37 25.31 9.05 4.51
N ALA A 38 26.38 8.42 4.06
CA ALA A 38 26.62 8.17 2.64
C ALA A 38 25.91 6.88 2.23
N TRP A 39 24.94 7.00 1.32
CA TRP A 39 24.07 5.89 0.92
C TRP A 39 24.77 4.89 0.00
N THR A 40 24.56 3.60 0.23
CA THR A 40 25.21 2.53 -0.55
C THR A 40 24.79 2.53 -2.02
N ASP A 41 23.63 3.10 -2.36
CA ASP A 41 23.16 3.21 -3.76
C ASP A 41 23.79 4.39 -4.54
N GLY A 42 24.69 5.15 -3.92
CA GLY A 42 25.36 6.30 -4.53
C GLY A 42 24.55 7.60 -4.52
N SER A 43 23.36 7.61 -3.89
CA SER A 43 22.58 8.84 -3.68
C SER A 43 23.37 9.86 -2.83
N PRO A 44 23.10 11.18 -2.98
CA PRO A 44 23.77 12.20 -2.20
C PRO A 44 23.65 11.96 -0.69
N PRO A 45 24.74 12.11 0.10
CA PRO A 45 24.69 11.95 1.54
C PRO A 45 23.66 12.88 2.20
N SER A 46 23.08 12.45 3.32
CA SER A 46 22.12 13.26 4.08
C SER A 46 22.27 13.07 5.58
N ASN A 47 21.89 14.10 6.34
CA ASN A 47 21.83 14.03 7.79
C ASN A 47 20.64 13.19 8.23
N VAL A 48 20.89 12.26 9.16
CA VAL A 48 19.88 11.39 9.77
C VAL A 48 20.00 11.52 11.28
N ARG A 49 18.86 11.58 11.98
CA ARG A 49 18.85 11.55 13.45
C ARG A 49 19.47 10.25 13.95
N MET A 50 20.24 10.32 15.04
CA MET A 50 20.83 9.12 15.63
C MET A 50 19.79 8.07 16.04
N SER A 51 18.57 8.51 16.41
CA SER A 51 17.44 7.62 16.72
C SER A 51 16.86 6.89 15.50
N ASP A 52 17.17 7.36 14.29
CA ASP A 52 16.70 6.82 13.01
C ASP A 52 17.81 6.06 12.26
N ALA A 53 18.96 5.82 12.91
CA ALA A 53 20.11 5.11 12.35
C ALA A 53 20.49 3.92 13.25
N TYR A 54 20.70 2.77 12.63
CA TYR A 54 20.89 1.48 13.28
C TYR A 54 22.19 0.85 12.81
N ALA A 55 23.07 0.47 13.74
CA ALA A 55 24.35 -0.15 13.41
C ALA A 55 24.17 -1.53 12.75
N LEU A 56 25.02 -1.83 11.78
CA LEU A 56 25.19 -3.16 11.20
C LEU A 56 26.50 -3.81 11.67
N PRO A 57 26.57 -5.16 11.74
CA PRO A 57 25.48 -6.11 11.52
C PRO A 57 24.38 -6.01 12.59
N GLY A 58 23.17 -6.43 12.23
CA GLY A 58 22.08 -6.56 13.18
C GLY A 58 22.29 -7.68 14.20
N SER A 59 21.33 -7.83 15.09
CA SER A 59 21.34 -8.90 16.09
C SER A 59 19.92 -9.17 16.57
N THR A 60 19.62 -10.45 16.81
CA THR A 60 18.38 -10.86 17.50
C THR A 60 18.58 -11.08 18.99
N GLU A 61 19.69 -10.64 19.57
CA GLU A 61 19.92 -10.81 21.01
C GLU A 61 18.81 -10.12 21.82
N GLY A 62 18.13 -10.92 22.65
CA GLY A 62 17.02 -10.47 23.46
C GLY A 62 15.74 -10.16 22.67
N LEU A 63 15.64 -10.54 21.40
CA LEU A 63 14.39 -10.52 20.63
C LEU A 63 13.66 -11.87 20.76
N GLY A 64 12.33 -11.82 20.66
CA GLY A 64 11.43 -12.98 20.72
C GLY A 64 10.47 -13.04 19.53
N VAL A 65 9.76 -14.16 19.41
CA VAL A 65 8.62 -14.29 18.48
C VAL A 65 7.55 -13.26 18.86
N GLY A 66 7.04 -12.54 17.86
CA GLY A 66 6.09 -11.43 18.03
C GLY A 66 6.74 -10.05 18.10
N ASP A 67 8.07 -9.95 18.23
CA ASP A 67 8.76 -8.66 18.22
C ASP A 67 8.74 -8.03 16.83
N PHE A 68 8.59 -6.70 16.81
CA PHE A 68 8.68 -5.89 15.60
C PHE A 68 10.13 -5.46 15.35
N VAL A 69 10.58 -5.61 14.11
CA VAL A 69 11.97 -5.40 13.68
C VAL A 69 12.02 -4.70 12.32
N LEU A 70 13.19 -4.16 11.99
CA LEU A 70 13.55 -3.95 10.59
C LEU A 70 14.24 -5.23 10.08
N ALA A 71 13.82 -5.70 8.93
CA ALA A 71 14.29 -6.92 8.30
C ALA A 71 14.78 -6.62 6.88
N LYS A 72 15.95 -7.15 6.53
CA LYS A 72 16.53 -6.97 5.19
C LYS A 72 15.63 -7.63 4.14
N TRP A 73 15.44 -6.97 3.00
CA TRP A 73 14.72 -7.56 1.87
C TRP A 73 15.67 -8.00 0.77
N ARG A 74 15.87 -9.32 0.69
CA ARG A 74 16.72 -9.98 -0.32
C ARG A 74 18.14 -9.39 -0.31
N THR A 75 18.85 -9.50 -1.43
CA THR A 75 20.23 -9.02 -1.59
C THR A 75 20.35 -7.50 -1.85
N GLY A 76 19.30 -6.72 -1.58
CA GLY A 76 19.29 -5.28 -1.80
C GLY A 76 19.77 -4.48 -0.59
N THR A 77 19.71 -3.15 -0.70
CA THR A 77 20.03 -2.21 0.39
C THR A 77 18.81 -1.82 1.23
N ARG A 78 17.64 -2.40 0.96
CA ARG A 78 16.35 -2.01 1.55
C ARG A 78 15.99 -2.86 2.76
N TRP A 79 15.45 -2.19 3.77
CA TRP A 79 14.98 -2.78 5.01
C TRP A 79 13.52 -2.39 5.26
N TYR A 80 12.72 -3.35 5.69
CA TYR A 80 11.27 -3.21 5.86
C TYR A 80 10.84 -3.62 7.25
N GLY A 81 9.70 -3.07 7.71
CA GLY A 81 9.08 -3.52 8.94
C GLY A 81 8.63 -4.96 8.86
N ALA A 82 8.90 -5.74 9.90
CA ALA A 82 8.44 -7.11 10.00
C ALA A 82 8.21 -7.53 11.45
N THR A 83 7.41 -8.57 11.63
CA THR A 83 7.22 -9.26 12.92
C THR A 83 7.94 -10.60 12.86
N ILE A 84 8.72 -10.93 13.89
CA ILE A 84 9.35 -12.25 14.01
C ILE A 84 8.28 -13.31 14.20
N THR A 85 8.25 -14.32 13.32
CA THR A 85 7.33 -15.47 13.40
C THR A 85 8.02 -16.73 13.91
N SER A 86 9.35 -16.84 13.77
CA SER A 86 10.14 -17.94 14.33
C SER A 86 11.60 -17.51 14.56
N LEU A 87 12.21 -18.05 15.62
CA LEU A 87 13.63 -17.87 15.96
C LEU A 87 14.31 -19.23 16.06
N ALA A 88 14.99 -19.64 14.99
CA ALA A 88 15.84 -20.82 14.98
C ALA A 88 17.31 -20.42 15.21
N PRO A 89 18.21 -21.34 15.62
CA PRO A 89 19.61 -21.00 15.93
C PRO A 89 20.44 -20.40 14.77
N LYS A 90 19.99 -20.56 13.53
CA LYS A 90 20.71 -20.10 12.32
C LYS A 90 19.89 -19.16 11.44
N ARG A 91 18.58 -19.05 11.70
CA ARG A 91 17.61 -18.42 10.80
C ARG A 91 16.48 -17.80 11.61
N VAL A 92 16.01 -16.66 11.13
CA VAL A 92 14.90 -15.92 11.68
C VAL A 92 13.81 -15.89 10.62
N ALA A 93 12.63 -16.42 10.94
CA ALA A 93 11.47 -16.25 10.07
C ALA A 93 10.72 -14.98 10.47
N VAL A 94 10.32 -14.19 9.49
CA VAL A 94 9.61 -12.94 9.69
C VAL A 94 8.40 -12.83 8.75
N ARG A 95 7.38 -12.10 9.18
CA ARG A 95 6.28 -11.62 8.34
C ARG A 95 6.41 -10.12 8.18
N TYR A 96 6.64 -9.65 6.96
CA TYR A 96 6.70 -8.22 6.62
C TYR A 96 5.31 -7.58 6.79
N THR A 97 5.30 -6.26 6.95
CA THR A 97 4.08 -5.44 7.10
C THR A 97 3.12 -5.53 5.91
N ASP A 98 3.63 -5.86 4.72
CA ASP A 98 2.82 -6.10 3.51
C ASP A 98 2.23 -7.53 3.43
N GLY A 99 2.49 -8.36 4.45
CA GLY A 99 1.99 -9.72 4.58
C GLY A 99 2.90 -10.80 3.99
N LEU A 100 3.95 -10.44 3.25
CA LEU A 100 4.94 -11.39 2.74
C LEU A 100 5.78 -11.99 3.88
N GLU A 101 6.39 -13.14 3.62
CA GLU A 101 7.24 -13.84 4.59
C GLU A 101 8.68 -13.94 4.09
N GLY A 102 9.63 -14.03 5.02
CA GLY A 102 11.06 -14.20 4.72
C GLY A 102 11.78 -15.00 5.78
N GLU A 103 12.87 -15.68 5.37
CA GLU A 103 13.84 -16.30 6.27
C GLU A 103 15.19 -15.60 6.11
N LEU A 104 15.74 -15.14 7.23
CA LEU A 104 16.88 -14.23 7.28
C LEU A 104 17.97 -14.77 8.21
N ALA A 105 19.20 -14.32 8.02
CA ALA A 105 20.24 -14.49 9.02
C ALA A 105 20.02 -13.53 10.20
N HIS A 106 20.65 -13.80 11.35
CA HIS A 106 20.47 -12.99 12.56
C HIS A 106 21.01 -11.55 12.42
N ASP A 107 22.01 -11.35 11.56
CA ASP A 107 22.60 -10.05 11.21
C ASP A 107 21.77 -9.24 10.21
N GLU A 108 20.75 -9.86 9.60
CA GLU A 108 19.80 -9.26 8.67
C GLU A 108 18.49 -8.82 9.38
N VAL A 109 18.53 -8.75 10.72
CA VAL A 109 17.41 -8.34 11.57
C VAL A 109 17.88 -7.31 12.59
N LEU A 110 17.15 -6.19 12.65
CA LEU A 110 17.46 -5.06 13.53
C LEU A 110 16.32 -4.84 14.53
N ARG A 111 16.68 -4.85 15.82
CA ARG A 111 15.81 -4.32 16.88
C ARG A 111 15.58 -2.83 16.64
N VAL A 112 14.31 -2.42 16.71
CA VAL A 112 13.92 -1.02 16.58
C VAL A 112 13.11 -0.55 17.77
N GLY A 113 13.13 0.77 18.00
CA GLY A 113 12.29 1.41 19.00
C GLY A 113 10.84 1.58 18.53
N GLU A 114 9.97 1.97 19.47
CA GLU A 114 8.54 2.14 19.18
C GLU A 114 8.26 3.28 18.19
N GLU A 115 9.09 4.33 18.15
CA GLU A 115 8.95 5.42 17.18
C GLU A 115 9.13 4.93 15.74
N THR A 116 10.20 4.18 15.47
CA THR A 116 10.42 3.55 14.15
C THR A 116 9.33 2.55 13.82
N ARG A 117 8.87 1.74 14.78
CA ARG A 117 7.71 0.87 14.56
C ARG A 117 6.49 1.68 14.11
N ARG A 118 6.16 2.77 14.80
CA ARG A 118 5.02 3.63 14.44
C ARG A 118 5.21 4.25 13.06
N ASP A 119 6.39 4.77 12.77
CA ASP A 119 6.71 5.39 11.47
C ASP A 119 6.54 4.40 10.31
N VAL A 120 7.10 3.21 10.45
CA VAL A 120 7.00 2.15 9.44
C VAL A 120 5.57 1.67 9.30
N VAL A 121 4.88 1.36 10.41
CA VAL A 121 3.48 0.90 10.36
C VAL A 121 2.56 1.96 9.76
N LEU A 122 2.72 3.24 10.11
CA LEU A 122 1.91 4.33 9.54
C LEU A 122 2.20 4.53 8.05
N THR A 123 3.47 4.45 7.65
CA THR A 123 3.84 4.60 6.24
C THR A 123 3.38 3.40 5.41
N ASP A 124 3.55 2.19 5.93
CA ASP A 124 3.11 0.96 5.25
C ASP A 124 1.59 0.85 5.28
N ALA A 125 0.91 1.34 6.31
CA ALA A 125 -0.52 1.53 6.30
C ALA A 125 -0.93 2.55 5.22
N ALA A 126 -0.27 3.71 5.13
CA ALA A 126 -0.55 4.67 4.06
C ALA A 126 -0.23 4.11 2.66
N ALA A 127 0.78 3.23 2.53
CA ALA A 127 1.21 2.64 1.27
C ALA A 127 0.37 1.42 0.85
N THR A 128 -0.10 0.64 1.82
CA THR A 128 -0.88 -0.61 1.66
C THR A 128 -2.39 -0.39 1.86
N GLY A 129 -2.82 0.77 2.34
CA GLY A 129 -4.21 1.07 2.72
C GLY A 129 -4.61 0.52 4.10
N GLY A 130 -3.67 0.46 5.05
CA GLY A 130 -3.86 -0.06 6.39
C GLY A 130 -4.88 0.74 7.19
N ALA A 131 -6.08 0.17 7.33
CA ALA A 131 -6.83 -0.04 8.57
C ALA A 131 -6.71 1.02 9.69
N VAL A 132 -6.81 2.30 9.38
CA VAL A 132 -7.87 3.07 10.02
C VAL A 132 -9.11 2.74 9.20
N ALA A 133 -10.20 2.35 9.85
CA ALA A 133 -11.49 2.24 9.18
C ALA A 133 -11.99 3.64 8.76
N GLU A 134 -11.23 4.34 7.93
CA GLU A 134 -11.84 5.18 6.92
C GLU A 134 -12.61 4.20 6.05
N ARG A 135 -13.94 4.33 6.01
CA ARG A 135 -14.78 3.39 5.28
C ARG A 135 -14.29 3.41 3.83
N GLU A 136 -13.58 2.36 3.41
CA GLU A 136 -13.19 2.23 2.01
C GLU A 136 -14.45 2.49 1.18
N PRO A 137 -14.42 3.44 0.23
CA PRO A 137 -15.63 3.87 -0.44
C PRO A 137 -16.20 2.66 -1.18
N ARG A 138 -17.30 2.10 -0.64
CA ARG A 138 -17.94 0.90 -1.17
C ARG A 138 -18.83 1.31 -2.31
N VAL A 139 -18.61 0.73 -3.48
CA VAL A 139 -19.57 0.86 -4.57
C VAL A 139 -20.85 0.11 -4.18
N LEU A 140 -22.00 0.74 -4.40
CA LEU A 140 -23.30 0.10 -4.26
C LEU A 140 -23.47 -0.94 -5.36
N LEU A 141 -23.51 -2.21 -4.95
CA LEU A 141 -23.74 -3.33 -5.85
C LEU A 141 -25.25 -3.54 -6.07
N PRO A 142 -25.67 -3.94 -7.27
CA PRO A 142 -27.04 -4.41 -7.48
C PRO A 142 -27.37 -5.57 -6.54
N ALA A 143 -28.60 -5.60 -6.02
CA ALA A 143 -29.03 -6.64 -5.10
C ALA A 143 -28.86 -8.04 -5.73
N GLY A 144 -28.24 -8.96 -4.98
CA GLY A 144 -28.00 -10.33 -5.43
C GLY A 144 -26.91 -10.48 -6.49
N TRP A 145 -26.22 -9.41 -6.89
CA TRP A 145 -25.16 -9.50 -7.88
C TRP A 145 -23.98 -10.36 -7.39
N ARG A 146 -23.44 -11.16 -8.31
CA ARG A 146 -22.26 -12.01 -8.14
C ARG A 146 -21.45 -11.96 -9.44
N PRO A 147 -20.11 -11.85 -9.37
CA PRO A 147 -19.28 -11.94 -10.55
C PRO A 147 -19.31 -13.37 -11.13
N THR A 148 -19.24 -13.49 -12.46
CA THR A 148 -19.11 -14.79 -13.16
C THR A 148 -17.87 -14.81 -14.06
N PRO A 149 -17.23 -15.97 -14.28
CA PRO A 149 -16.13 -16.09 -15.26
C PRO A 149 -16.52 -15.53 -16.64
N GLY A 150 -15.60 -14.82 -17.28
CA GLY A 150 -15.81 -14.10 -18.54
C GLY A 150 -16.51 -12.74 -18.42
N GLN A 151 -17.03 -12.37 -17.24
CA GLN A 151 -17.70 -11.09 -17.05
C GLN A 151 -16.71 -9.93 -17.00
N ARG A 152 -17.02 -8.84 -17.72
CA ARG A 152 -16.31 -7.57 -17.62
C ARG A 152 -16.75 -6.82 -16.35
N VAL A 153 -15.80 -6.42 -15.53
CA VAL A 153 -16.02 -5.79 -14.22
C VAL A 153 -15.14 -4.56 -14.05
N ALA A 154 -15.58 -3.65 -13.18
CA ALA A 154 -14.71 -2.64 -12.60
C ALA A 154 -14.13 -3.22 -11.30
N ALA A 155 -12.82 -3.15 -11.11
CA ALA A 155 -12.13 -3.70 -9.96
C ALA A 155 -11.04 -2.77 -9.44
N VAL A 156 -10.89 -2.68 -8.12
CA VAL A 156 -9.84 -1.87 -7.49
C VAL A 156 -8.50 -2.59 -7.60
N TRP A 157 -7.54 -1.93 -8.23
CA TRP A 157 -6.13 -2.26 -8.09
C TRP A 157 -5.48 -1.26 -7.12
N ARG A 158 -4.32 -1.60 -6.55
CA ARG A 158 -3.68 -0.92 -5.40
C ARG A 158 -3.95 0.59 -5.27
N LYS A 159 -4.17 1.09 -4.04
CA LYS A 159 -4.35 2.52 -3.68
C LYS A 159 -5.60 3.19 -4.28
N SER A 160 -6.75 2.51 -4.27
CA SER A 160 -8.09 3.04 -4.58
C SER A 160 -8.42 3.36 -6.05
N THR A 161 -7.52 3.06 -6.98
CA THR A 161 -7.78 3.25 -8.42
C THR A 161 -8.56 2.06 -8.99
N TRP A 162 -9.66 2.36 -9.68
CA TRP A 162 -10.53 1.36 -10.30
C TRP A 162 -10.15 1.15 -11.76
N TYR A 163 -10.04 -0.12 -12.15
CA TYR A 163 -9.68 -0.55 -13.50
C TYR A 163 -10.73 -1.47 -14.09
N THR A 164 -10.84 -1.50 -15.41
CA THR A 164 -11.63 -2.50 -16.11
C THR A 164 -10.84 -3.79 -16.30
N GLY A 165 -11.50 -4.93 -16.11
CA GLY A 165 -10.93 -6.25 -16.40
C GLY A 165 -11.99 -7.31 -16.62
N LEU A 166 -11.54 -8.52 -16.96
CA LEU A 166 -12.35 -9.72 -17.13
C LEU A 166 -12.15 -10.67 -15.95
N VAL A 167 -13.25 -11.17 -15.39
CA VAL A 167 -13.20 -12.23 -14.38
C VAL A 167 -12.68 -13.51 -15.04
N VAL A 168 -11.55 -14.02 -14.57
CA VAL A 168 -10.96 -15.29 -15.04
C VAL A 168 -11.51 -16.46 -14.23
N SER A 169 -11.54 -16.31 -12.91
CA SER A 169 -12.06 -17.30 -11.97
C SER A 169 -12.76 -16.60 -10.80
N VAL A 170 -13.69 -17.32 -10.18
CA VAL A 170 -14.36 -16.89 -8.95
C VAL A 170 -13.91 -17.79 -7.82
N GLU A 171 -13.43 -17.19 -6.73
CA GLU A 171 -12.89 -17.85 -5.55
C GLU A 171 -13.74 -17.48 -4.32
N SER A 172 -13.51 -18.15 -3.18
CA SER A 172 -14.30 -17.94 -1.97
C SER A 172 -14.18 -16.54 -1.38
N ASP A 173 -13.02 -15.91 -1.54
CA ASP A 173 -12.67 -14.60 -0.98
C ASP A 173 -12.62 -13.48 -2.04
N GLY A 174 -12.69 -13.82 -3.33
CA GLY A 174 -12.66 -12.85 -4.40
C GLY A 174 -12.79 -13.43 -5.80
N VAL A 175 -12.15 -12.77 -6.75
CA VAL A 175 -12.06 -13.18 -8.15
C VAL A 175 -10.66 -12.92 -8.67
N VAL A 176 -10.20 -13.69 -9.64
CA VAL A 176 -8.99 -13.35 -10.40
C VAL A 176 -9.42 -12.49 -11.59
N VAL A 177 -8.85 -11.30 -11.72
CA VAL A 177 -9.15 -10.35 -12.80
C VAL A 177 -7.98 -10.32 -13.78
N ALA A 178 -8.27 -10.53 -15.07
CA ALA A 178 -7.37 -10.20 -16.17
C ALA A 178 -7.61 -8.75 -16.59
N TRP A 179 -6.58 -7.91 -16.47
CA TRP A 179 -6.69 -6.46 -16.66
C TRP A 179 -6.64 -6.07 -18.14
N GLU A 180 -7.43 -5.07 -18.54
CA GLU A 180 -7.47 -4.62 -19.94
C GLU A 180 -6.20 -3.90 -20.40
N ASP A 181 -5.33 -3.48 -19.47
CA ASP A 181 -4.02 -2.91 -19.76
C ASP A 181 -2.96 -3.96 -20.13
N GLY A 182 -3.32 -5.26 -20.10
CA GLY A 182 -2.41 -6.37 -20.40
C GLY A 182 -1.53 -6.80 -19.21
N SER A 183 -1.71 -6.19 -18.04
CA SER A 183 -1.00 -6.58 -16.81
C SER A 183 -1.35 -8.01 -16.39
N LYS A 184 -0.44 -8.63 -15.62
CA LYS A 184 -0.63 -10.00 -15.09
C LYS A 184 -1.95 -10.09 -14.32
N PRO A 185 -2.80 -11.10 -14.57
CA PRO A 185 -4.01 -11.31 -13.79
C PRO A 185 -3.71 -11.44 -12.29
N SER A 186 -4.59 -10.88 -11.46
CA SER A 186 -4.39 -10.86 -10.01
C SER A 186 -5.70 -11.04 -9.23
N PRO A 187 -5.65 -11.61 -8.01
CA PRO A 187 -6.83 -11.73 -7.16
C PRO A 187 -7.32 -10.36 -6.67
N VAL A 188 -8.63 -10.19 -6.62
CA VAL A 188 -9.35 -9.00 -6.13
C VAL A 188 -10.48 -9.44 -5.19
N PRO A 189 -10.56 -8.93 -3.95
CA PRO A 189 -11.65 -9.27 -3.03
C PRO A 189 -13.03 -8.88 -3.55
N HIS A 190 -14.07 -9.65 -3.24
CA HIS A 190 -15.45 -9.40 -3.72
C HIS A 190 -15.97 -7.97 -3.49
N HIS A 191 -15.59 -7.34 -2.37
CA HIS A 191 -16.02 -5.98 -2.03
C HIS A 191 -15.31 -4.87 -2.83
N ARG A 192 -14.32 -5.24 -3.66
CA ARG A 192 -13.54 -4.37 -4.54
C ARG A 192 -13.83 -4.64 -6.02
N VAL A 193 -14.95 -5.29 -6.31
CA VAL A 193 -15.38 -5.64 -7.66
C VAL A 193 -16.83 -5.19 -7.83
N ALA A 194 -17.13 -4.55 -8.96
CA ALA A 194 -18.47 -4.10 -9.32
C ALA A 194 -18.78 -4.42 -10.79
N PRO A 195 -20.05 -4.65 -11.15
CA PRO A 195 -20.44 -4.79 -12.55
C PRO A 195 -20.17 -3.49 -13.31
N VAL A 196 -19.71 -3.58 -14.55
CA VAL A 196 -19.72 -2.40 -15.43
C VAL A 196 -21.19 -2.01 -15.68
N PRO A 197 -21.60 -0.76 -15.41
CA PRO A 197 -22.97 -0.33 -15.64
C PRO A 197 -23.32 -0.37 -17.12
N ASP A 198 -24.53 -0.83 -17.45
CA ASP A 198 -25.03 -1.04 -18.80
C ASP A 198 -25.97 0.07 -19.31
N GLY A 199 -26.13 1.14 -18.53
CA GLY A 199 -27.01 2.27 -18.85
C GLY A 199 -28.49 2.06 -18.49
N THR A 200 -28.87 0.92 -17.90
CA THR A 200 -30.26 0.64 -17.53
C THR A 200 -30.64 1.12 -16.12
N GLY A 201 -29.65 1.49 -15.32
CA GLY A 201 -29.83 1.94 -13.93
C GLY A 201 -30.40 3.35 -13.76
N ALA A 202 -30.78 3.68 -12.53
CA ALA A 202 -31.21 5.02 -12.16
C ALA A 202 -30.07 6.05 -12.27
N SER A 203 -30.43 7.34 -12.28
CA SER A 203 -29.44 8.40 -12.14
C SER A 203 -28.87 8.43 -10.73
N ALA A 204 -27.59 8.72 -10.59
CA ALA A 204 -26.98 8.93 -9.28
C ALA A 204 -27.56 10.21 -8.62
N PRO A 205 -27.84 10.19 -7.30
CA PRO A 205 -28.41 11.35 -6.62
C PRO A 205 -27.39 12.50 -6.52
N VAL A 206 -27.89 13.74 -6.48
CA VAL A 206 -27.05 14.93 -6.27
C VAL A 206 -26.32 14.82 -4.93
N GLY A 207 -25.03 15.16 -4.94
CA GLY A 207 -24.13 14.99 -3.79
C GLY A 207 -23.42 13.64 -3.73
N ALA A 208 -23.86 12.63 -4.50
CA ALA A 208 -23.19 11.33 -4.53
C ALA A 208 -21.77 11.42 -5.09
N ARG A 209 -20.88 10.61 -4.53
CA ARG A 209 -19.59 10.29 -5.16
C ARG A 209 -19.82 9.13 -6.14
N VAL A 210 -19.23 9.23 -7.32
CA VAL A 210 -19.38 8.22 -8.37
C VAL A 210 -18.04 7.89 -9.04
N LEU A 211 -17.96 6.75 -9.70
CA LEU A 211 -16.92 6.44 -10.68
C LEU A 211 -17.51 6.47 -12.08
N LEU A 212 -16.80 7.15 -12.98
CA LEU A 212 -17.14 7.23 -14.38
C LEU A 212 -16.33 6.21 -15.16
N ALA A 213 -17.01 5.44 -16.01
CA ALA A 213 -16.35 4.51 -16.90
C ALA A 213 -15.33 5.25 -17.80
N PRO A 214 -14.18 4.64 -18.10
CA PRO A 214 -13.22 5.20 -19.05
C PRO A 214 -13.88 5.41 -20.41
N ARG A 215 -13.63 6.58 -21.05
CA ARG A 215 -13.96 6.80 -22.47
C ARG A 215 -12.97 6.06 -23.38
N SER A 216 -11.73 5.93 -22.92
CA SER A 216 -10.64 5.16 -23.52
C SER A 216 -9.73 4.66 -22.40
N GLY A 217 -9.08 3.52 -22.62
CA GLY A 217 -8.23 2.86 -21.62
C GLY A 217 -9.02 2.13 -20.53
N ALA A 218 -8.35 1.81 -19.43
CA ALA A 218 -8.87 0.94 -18.38
C ALA A 218 -9.27 1.68 -17.09
N VAL A 219 -8.90 2.95 -16.91
CA VAL A 219 -8.98 3.64 -15.61
C VAL A 219 -10.31 4.37 -15.43
N TRP A 220 -11.00 4.09 -14.33
CA TRP A 220 -12.22 4.78 -13.93
C TRP A 220 -11.90 6.10 -13.22
N THR A 221 -12.68 7.14 -13.51
CA THR A 221 -12.44 8.49 -12.97
C THR A 221 -13.40 8.80 -11.84
N PRO A 222 -12.93 9.18 -10.64
CA PRO A 222 -13.80 9.65 -9.56
C PRO A 222 -14.45 10.99 -9.92
N ALA A 223 -15.69 11.20 -9.47
CA ALA A 223 -16.42 12.44 -9.65
C ALA A 223 -17.47 12.65 -8.55
N LYS A 224 -17.98 13.88 -8.43
CA LYS A 224 -19.11 14.24 -7.57
C LYS A 224 -20.31 14.62 -8.43
N VAL A 225 -21.49 14.11 -8.11
CA VAL A 225 -22.73 14.56 -8.76
C VAL A 225 -23.11 15.94 -8.21
N VAL A 226 -23.16 16.94 -9.09
CA VAL A 226 -23.46 18.34 -8.74
C VAL A 226 -24.86 18.78 -9.21
N GLY A 227 -25.49 18.03 -10.12
CA GLY A 227 -26.81 18.36 -10.63
C GLY A 227 -27.52 17.14 -11.22
N ALA A 228 -28.85 17.25 -11.34
CA ALA A 228 -29.66 16.25 -12.05
C ALA A 228 -30.04 16.77 -13.43
N THR A 229 -30.16 15.88 -14.41
CA THR A 229 -30.65 16.22 -15.75
C THR A 229 -31.78 15.27 -16.17
N PRO A 230 -32.61 15.64 -17.15
CA PRO A 230 -33.64 14.73 -17.66
C PRO A 230 -33.10 13.39 -18.18
N ARG A 231 -31.82 13.36 -18.60
CA ARG A 231 -31.16 12.17 -19.19
C ARG A 231 -30.12 11.53 -18.28
N GLY A 232 -29.94 12.00 -17.05
CA GLY A 232 -28.89 11.52 -16.16
C GLY A 232 -28.55 12.53 -15.07
N CYS A 233 -27.26 12.82 -14.93
CA CYS A 233 -26.76 13.78 -13.95
C CYS A 233 -25.63 14.63 -14.53
N GLU A 234 -25.31 15.72 -13.85
CA GLU A 234 -24.11 16.50 -14.08
C GLU A 234 -23.09 16.16 -12.98
N VAL A 235 -21.86 15.88 -13.39
CA VAL A 235 -20.78 15.54 -12.47
C VAL A 235 -19.63 16.53 -12.59
N GLU A 236 -18.94 16.74 -11.49
CA GLU A 236 -17.70 17.52 -11.38
C GLU A 236 -16.54 16.56 -11.08
N LEU A 237 -15.48 16.64 -11.89
CA LEU A 237 -14.22 15.90 -11.71
C LEU A 237 -13.31 16.62 -10.71
N GLU A 238 -12.23 15.96 -10.28
CA GLU A 238 -11.26 16.55 -9.35
C GLU A 238 -10.57 17.82 -9.88
N ASP A 239 -10.42 17.94 -11.20
CA ASP A 239 -9.87 19.14 -11.85
C ASP A 239 -10.88 20.29 -11.99
N GLY A 240 -12.09 20.13 -11.44
CA GLY A 240 -13.19 21.10 -11.54
C GLY A 240 -14.00 21.02 -12.84
N THR A 241 -13.63 20.15 -13.77
CA THR A 241 -14.36 19.97 -15.04
C THR A 241 -15.75 19.42 -14.77
N ARG A 242 -16.76 20.05 -15.35
CA ARG A 242 -18.15 19.57 -15.32
C ARG A 242 -18.57 18.94 -16.62
N ARG A 243 -19.31 17.83 -16.54
CA ARG A 243 -19.88 17.18 -17.73
C ARG A 243 -21.16 16.40 -17.42
N PRO A 244 -22.07 16.26 -18.40
CA PRO A 244 -23.22 15.37 -18.26
C PRO A 244 -22.79 13.90 -18.31
N VAL A 245 -23.47 13.08 -17.50
CA VAL A 245 -23.32 11.62 -17.45
C VAL A 245 -24.71 10.99 -17.62
N PRO A 246 -24.90 10.04 -18.56
CA PRO A 246 -26.17 9.35 -18.72
C PRO A 246 -26.60 8.54 -17.49
N ARG A 247 -27.90 8.26 -17.39
CA ARG A 247 -28.44 7.36 -16.36
C ARG A 247 -27.77 5.99 -16.43
N GLY A 248 -27.50 5.39 -15.26
CA GLY A 248 -27.00 4.03 -15.19
C GLY A 248 -25.63 3.79 -15.81
N THR A 249 -24.81 4.82 -16.08
CA THR A 249 -23.46 4.66 -16.66
C THR A 249 -22.33 4.95 -15.67
N CYS A 250 -22.63 5.12 -14.40
CA CYS A 250 -21.65 5.35 -13.35
C CYS A 250 -21.87 4.40 -12.17
N LEU A 251 -20.78 4.13 -11.44
CA LEU A 251 -20.85 3.39 -10.19
C LEU A 251 -21.03 4.37 -9.05
N VAL A 252 -22.02 4.14 -8.19
CA VAL A 252 -22.33 5.02 -7.07
C VAL A 252 -21.66 4.49 -5.81
N PHE A 253 -20.95 5.35 -5.09
CA PHE A 253 -20.45 4.98 -3.77
C PHE A 253 -21.56 5.09 -2.72
N ALA A 254 -21.56 4.17 -1.76
CA ALA A 254 -22.41 4.27 -0.58
C ALA A 254 -22.09 5.58 0.15
N SER A 255 -23.12 6.30 0.56
CA SER A 255 -22.99 7.50 1.40
C SER A 255 -22.38 7.10 2.75
N GLU A 256 -21.41 7.88 3.23
CA GLU A 256 -20.86 7.73 4.59
C GLU A 256 -21.87 8.15 5.67
#